data_AF-A0A6J0B3E7-F1
#
_entry.id   AF-A0A6J0B3E7-F1
#
_cell.length_a   1.000
_cell.length_b   1.000
_cell.length_c   1.000
_cell.angle_alpha   90.00
_cell.angle_beta   90.00
_cell.angle_gamma   90.00
#
_symmetry.space_group_name_H-M   'P 1'
#
loop_
_entity.id
_entity.type
_entity.pdbx_description
1 polymer ?
#
loop_
_entity_poly.entity_id
_entity_poly.type
_entity_poly.pdbx_seq_one_letter_code
_entity_poly.pdbx_strand_id
1 'polypeptide(L)'
;MDEFIVTRSATLKRNANKDFISVSYTAPKKKRKSSEVKLNADKRAKNDLDVVIPTNKAKGTQQSDVKWQQEIQMKRARFDVIKFGMSGFDGAKGEEAKIALAVKLGAKPPKKKAKNYKELKLERQKLKERAQKEEHMSELGKNVAKQRFVKKPRRRDGLLNSYGVVTKTPATITNNKRHI
;
A
#
# COMPACT_ATOMS: atom_id res chain seq x y z
N MET A 1 -27.46 35.23 -81.20
CA MET A 1 -27.73 33.91 -80.61
C MET A 1 -27.44 34.05 -79.15
N ASP A 2 -28.47 34.21 -78.34
CA ASP A 2 -28.31 34.52 -76.92
C ASP A 2 -27.75 33.29 -76.17
N GLU A 3 -26.72 33.50 -75.35
CA GLU A 3 -26.05 32.45 -74.59
C GLU A 3 -27.00 31.82 -73.56
N PHE A 4 -27.09 30.49 -73.59
CA PHE A 4 -27.96 29.73 -72.69
C PHE A 4 -27.46 29.79 -71.24
N ILE A 5 -28.24 30.41 -70.35
CA ILE A 5 -27.92 30.53 -68.92
C ILE A 5 -28.16 29.18 -68.23
N VAL A 6 -27.08 28.54 -67.79
CA VAL A 6 -27.14 27.24 -67.11
C VAL A 6 -27.72 27.40 -65.71
N THR A 7 -28.70 26.57 -65.36
CA THR A 7 -29.34 26.56 -64.05
C THR A 7 -28.43 26.01 -62.96
N ARG A 8 -28.62 26.49 -61.72
CA ARG A 8 -27.87 26.04 -60.53
C ARG A 8 -27.97 24.52 -60.28
N SER A 9 -29.09 23.89 -60.62
CA SER A 9 -29.26 22.45 -60.51
C SER A 9 -28.40 21.67 -61.51
N ALA A 10 -28.17 22.23 -62.70
CA ALA A 10 -27.30 21.63 -63.71
C ALA A 10 -25.82 21.71 -63.33
N THR A 11 -25.37 22.78 -62.66
CA THR A 11 -23.98 22.89 -62.18
C THR A 11 -23.70 21.93 -61.02
N LEU A 12 -24.65 21.72 -60.10
CA LEU A 12 -24.53 20.76 -59.00
C LEU A 12 -24.38 19.31 -59.50
N LYS A 13 -25.13 18.92 -60.55
CA LYS A 13 -25.03 17.57 -61.14
C LYS A 13 -23.70 17.30 -61.82
N ARG A 14 -23.07 18.32 -62.42
CA ARG A 14 -21.75 18.19 -63.07
C ARG A 14 -20.63 17.87 -62.08
N ASN A 15 -20.75 18.34 -60.84
CA ASN A 15 -19.74 18.16 -59.79
C ASN A 15 -20.06 17.03 -58.79
N ALA A 16 -21.18 16.33 -58.96
CA ALA A 16 -21.65 15.30 -58.03
C ALA A 16 -20.59 14.20 -57.76
N ASN A 17 -19.79 13.83 -58.75
CA ASN A 17 -18.73 12.84 -58.60
C ASN A 17 -17.49 13.37 -57.85
N LYS A 18 -17.27 14.69 -57.84
CA LYS A 18 -16.13 15.32 -57.15
C LYS A 18 -16.44 15.56 -55.67
N ASP A 19 -17.70 15.85 -55.36
CA ASP A 19 -18.15 16.16 -53.99
C ASP A 19 -18.59 14.91 -53.20
N PHE A 20 -18.47 13.73 -53.80
CA PHE A 20 -18.82 12.47 -53.13
C PHE A 20 -17.74 12.09 -52.11
N ILE A 21 -18.07 12.21 -50.83
CA ILE A 21 -17.22 11.77 -49.71
C ILE A 21 -17.83 10.52 -49.10
N SER A 22 -17.23 9.36 -49.37
CA SER A 22 -17.60 8.11 -48.68
C SER A 22 -16.87 8.01 -47.34
N VAL A 23 -17.62 8.04 -46.24
CA VAL A 23 -17.08 7.75 -44.90
C VAL A 23 -17.43 6.32 -44.53
N SER A 24 -16.43 5.43 -44.48
CA SER A 24 -16.62 4.07 -43.98
C SER A 24 -16.43 4.04 -42.47
N TYR A 25 -17.48 3.70 -41.72
CA TYR A 25 -17.40 3.52 -40.27
C TYR A 25 -17.14 2.06 -39.93
N THR A 26 -16.05 1.80 -39.21
CA THR A 26 -15.84 0.50 -38.55
C THR A 26 -16.33 0.59 -37.11
N ALA A 27 -17.41 -0.14 -36.81
CA ALA A 27 -17.93 -0.18 -35.45
C ALA A 27 -16.90 -0.81 -34.49
N PRO A 28 -16.63 -0.19 -33.33
CA PRO A 28 -15.70 -0.74 -32.36
C PRO A 28 -16.20 -2.09 -31.88
N LYS A 29 -15.45 -3.16 -32.17
CA LYS A 29 -15.78 -4.51 -31.72
C LYS A 29 -15.64 -4.56 -30.20
N LYS A 30 -16.74 -4.84 -29.50
CA LYS A 30 -16.72 -5.11 -28.05
C LYS A 30 -15.74 -6.25 -27.78
N LYS A 31 -14.74 -6.02 -26.92
CA LYS A 31 -13.86 -7.09 -26.43
C LYS A 31 -14.75 -8.19 -25.83
N ARG A 32 -14.82 -9.34 -26.48
CA ARG A 32 -15.48 -10.53 -25.94
C ARG A 32 -14.71 -10.89 -24.66
N LYS A 33 -15.42 -10.94 -23.52
CA LYS A 33 -14.93 -11.71 -22.38
C LYS A 33 -14.84 -13.14 -22.90
N SER A 34 -13.65 -13.73 -22.89
CA SER A 34 -13.47 -15.16 -23.14
C SER A 34 -14.27 -15.92 -22.10
N SER A 35 -15.42 -16.45 -22.50
CA SER A 35 -16.23 -17.35 -21.69
C SER A 35 -16.68 -18.51 -22.56
N GLU A 36 -15.81 -19.49 -22.71
CA GLU A 36 -16.20 -20.87 -22.95
C GLU A 36 -15.31 -21.77 -22.11
N VAL A 37 -15.73 -22.02 -20.85
CA VAL A 37 -15.74 -23.35 -20.26
C VAL A 37 -16.91 -23.38 -19.26
N LYS A 38 -18.03 -23.98 -19.65
CA LYS A 38 -18.89 -24.64 -18.68
C LYS A 38 -18.48 -26.10 -18.67
N LEU A 39 -17.71 -26.50 -17.66
CA LEU A 39 -17.83 -27.79 -16.99
C LEU A 39 -17.33 -27.62 -15.56
N ASN A 40 -18.22 -27.93 -14.61
CA ASN A 40 -17.85 -28.20 -13.23
C ASN A 40 -16.85 -29.37 -13.23
N ALA A 41 -15.65 -29.15 -12.72
CA ALA A 41 -14.78 -30.19 -12.19
C ALA A 41 -13.64 -29.52 -11.43
N ASP A 42 -13.46 -29.95 -10.19
CA ASP A 42 -12.30 -29.66 -9.35
C ASP A 42 -11.00 -29.75 -10.15
N LYS A 43 -10.28 -28.63 -10.26
CA LYS A 43 -8.87 -28.60 -10.62
C LYS A 43 -8.26 -27.29 -10.11
N ARG A 44 -7.34 -27.45 -9.16
CA ARG A 44 -6.40 -26.42 -8.70
C ARG A 44 -5.72 -25.80 -9.91
N ALA A 45 -6.24 -24.68 -10.40
CA ALA A 45 -5.58 -23.88 -11.41
C ALA A 45 -4.33 -23.27 -10.77
N LYS A 46 -3.16 -23.82 -11.13
CA LYS A 46 -1.88 -23.13 -10.94
C LYS A 46 -2.01 -21.78 -11.62
N ASN A 47 -2.13 -20.72 -10.81
CA ASN A 47 -2.13 -19.35 -11.29
C ASN A 47 -0.68 -18.96 -11.54
N ASP A 48 -0.12 -19.45 -12.64
CA ASP A 48 1.02 -18.83 -13.30
C ASP A 48 0.48 -17.64 -14.10
N LEU A 49 -0.02 -16.63 -13.38
CA LEU A 49 -0.19 -15.29 -13.93
C LEU A 49 1.22 -14.71 -13.99
N ASP A 50 1.86 -14.87 -15.15
CA ASP A 50 3.05 -14.12 -15.52
C ASP A 50 2.68 -12.63 -15.50
N VAL A 51 2.92 -12.01 -14.34
CA VAL A 51 2.96 -10.57 -14.22
C VAL A 51 4.11 -10.12 -15.10
N VAL A 52 3.79 -9.68 -16.31
CA VAL A 52 4.72 -8.98 -17.20
C VAL A 52 5.09 -7.67 -16.49
N ILE A 53 6.13 -7.72 -15.66
CA ILE A 53 6.74 -6.55 -15.05
C ILE A 53 7.43 -5.80 -16.21
N PRO A 54 7.06 -4.56 -16.52
CA PRO A 54 7.77 -3.80 -17.54
C PRO A 54 9.20 -3.56 -17.01
N THR A 55 10.18 -4.25 -17.58
CA THR A 55 11.61 -4.06 -17.31
C THR A 55 12.11 -2.77 -17.96
N ASN A 56 11.46 -1.65 -17.66
CA ASN A 56 11.97 -0.34 -18.03
C ASN A 56 12.70 0.21 -16.81
N LYS A 57 13.98 -0.17 -16.63
CA LYS A 57 14.95 0.69 -15.94
C LYS A 57 16.39 0.22 -16.13
N ALA A 58 17.23 1.23 -16.29
CA ALA A 58 18.63 1.21 -16.66
C ALA A 58 19.51 0.37 -15.72
N LYS A 59 20.58 -0.17 -16.31
CA LYS A 59 21.67 -0.94 -15.70
C LYS A 59 22.07 -0.40 -14.31
N GLY A 60 21.51 -0.97 -13.26
CA GLY A 60 21.95 -0.79 -11.88
C GLY A 60 22.93 -1.89 -11.49
N THR A 61 23.75 -1.63 -10.47
CA THR A 61 24.70 -2.61 -9.89
C THR A 61 23.94 -3.88 -9.46
N GLN A 62 24.52 -5.09 -9.63
CA GLN A 62 23.85 -6.38 -9.37
C GLN A 62 23.14 -6.49 -8.01
N GLN A 63 23.62 -5.80 -6.98
CA GLN A 63 22.96 -5.74 -5.66
C GLN A 63 21.60 -5.01 -5.65
N SER A 64 21.41 -4.03 -6.53
CA SER A 64 20.15 -3.29 -6.65
C SER A 64 19.04 -4.14 -7.27
N ASP A 65 19.40 -5.01 -8.22
CA ASP A 65 18.46 -5.92 -8.87
C ASP A 65 17.97 -7.02 -7.91
N VAL A 66 18.86 -7.58 -7.09
CA VAL A 66 18.50 -8.59 -6.08
C VAL A 66 17.53 -8.02 -5.05
N LYS A 67 17.78 -6.80 -4.55
CA LYS A 67 16.88 -6.13 -3.60
C LYS A 67 15.49 -5.86 -4.22
N TRP A 68 15.47 -5.41 -5.47
CA TRP A 68 14.21 -5.18 -6.19
C TRP A 68 13.40 -6.46 -6.39
N GLN A 69 14.05 -7.56 -6.77
CA GLN A 69 13.40 -8.86 -6.89
C GLN A 69 12.85 -9.35 -5.56
N GLN A 70 13.62 -9.19 -4.47
CA GLN A 70 13.17 -9.52 -3.13
C GLN A 70 11.93 -8.69 -2.73
N GLU A 71 11.91 -7.39 -3.02
CA GLU A 71 10.74 -6.55 -2.76
C GLU A 71 9.49 -6.99 -3.52
N ILE A 72 9.64 -7.40 -4.78
CA ILE A 72 8.53 -7.94 -5.58
C ILE A 72 8.01 -9.25 -4.97
N GLN A 73 8.91 -10.17 -4.61
CA GLN A 73 8.55 -11.43 -3.96
C GLN A 73 7.84 -11.16 -2.63
N MET A 74 8.32 -10.22 -1.82
CA MET A 74 7.69 -9.84 -0.56
C MET A 74 6.32 -9.19 -0.77
N LYS A 75 6.13 -8.38 -1.81
CA LYS A 75 4.80 -7.82 -2.16
C LYS A 75 3.82 -8.92 -2.56
N ARG A 76 4.27 -9.90 -3.35
CA ARG A 76 3.46 -11.08 -3.72
C ARG A 76 3.09 -11.91 -2.48
N ALA A 77 4.07 -12.24 -1.64
CA ALA A 77 3.83 -13.00 -0.41
C ALA A 77 2.83 -12.30 0.53
N ARG A 78 2.95 -10.97 0.70
CA ARG A 78 1.98 -10.18 1.47
C ARG A 78 0.57 -10.29 0.90
N PHE A 79 0.42 -10.25 -0.42
CA PHE A 79 -0.87 -10.41 -1.07
C PHE A 79 -1.47 -11.81 -0.85
N ASP A 80 -0.64 -12.85 -0.97
CA ASP A 80 -1.06 -14.24 -0.75
C ASP A 80 -1.51 -14.47 0.70
N VAL A 81 -0.78 -13.92 1.67
CA VAL A 81 -1.18 -13.96 3.10
C VAL A 81 -2.52 -13.25 3.32
N ILE A 82 -2.72 -12.07 2.73
CA ILE A 82 -3.99 -11.34 2.85
C ILE A 82 -5.14 -12.18 2.24
N LYS A 83 -4.94 -12.73 1.03
CA LYS A 83 -5.93 -13.57 0.36
C LYS A 83 -6.26 -14.81 1.17
N PHE A 84 -5.25 -15.45 1.75
CA PHE A 84 -5.43 -16.62 2.62
C PHE A 84 -6.24 -16.26 3.88
N GLY A 85 -5.89 -15.17 4.56
CA GLY A 85 -6.64 -14.70 5.74
C GLY A 85 -8.10 -14.36 5.42
N MET A 86 -8.38 -13.87 4.21
CA MET A 86 -9.75 -13.60 3.76
C MET A 86 -10.56 -14.87 3.46
N SER A 87 -9.92 -15.99 3.16
CA SER A 87 -10.60 -17.25 2.84
C SER A 87 -11.38 -17.83 4.02
N GLY A 88 -11.06 -17.41 5.26
CA GLY A 88 -11.79 -17.81 6.47
C GLY A 88 -12.95 -16.90 6.83
N PHE A 89 -13.25 -15.86 6.05
CA PHE A 89 -14.35 -14.94 6.30
C PHE A 89 -15.55 -15.23 5.39
N ASP A 90 -16.68 -15.59 5.99
CA ASP A 90 -17.95 -15.79 5.30
C ASP A 90 -18.92 -14.60 5.49
N GLY A 91 -19.89 -14.52 4.57
CA GLY A 91 -20.96 -13.52 4.57
C GLY A 91 -20.45 -12.07 4.47
N ALA A 92 -21.07 -11.17 5.23
CA ALA A 92 -20.79 -9.73 5.19
C ALA A 92 -19.32 -9.39 5.47
N LYS A 93 -18.66 -10.09 6.41
CA LYS A 93 -17.24 -9.85 6.74
C LYS A 93 -16.32 -10.20 5.57
N GLY A 94 -16.65 -11.27 4.83
CA GLY A 94 -15.91 -11.66 3.63
C GLY A 94 -16.06 -10.62 2.51
N GLU A 95 -17.27 -10.07 2.33
CA GLU A 95 -17.53 -8.99 1.36
C GLU A 95 -16.78 -7.70 1.71
N GLU A 96 -16.81 -7.28 2.98
CA GLU A 96 -16.09 -6.11 3.46
C GLU A 96 -14.57 -6.25 3.24
N ALA A 97 -14.01 -7.42 3.56
CA ALA A 97 -12.59 -7.69 3.35
C ALA A 97 -12.21 -7.67 1.86
N LYS A 98 -13.08 -8.19 0.98
CA LYS A 98 -12.89 -8.14 -0.48
C LYS A 98 -12.93 -6.72 -1.01
N ILE A 99 -13.89 -5.92 -0.54
CA ILE A 99 -13.99 -4.49 -0.88
C ILE A 99 -12.73 -3.74 -0.42
N ALA A 100 -12.29 -3.98 0.82
CA ALA A 100 -11.09 -3.35 1.37
C ALA A 100 -9.83 -3.70 0.56
N LEU A 101 -9.66 -4.98 0.18
CA LEU A 101 -8.55 -5.41 -0.67
C LEU A 101 -8.62 -4.73 -2.04
N ALA A 102 -9.80 -4.69 -2.67
CA ALA A 102 -9.97 -4.04 -3.96
C ALA A 102 -9.61 -2.55 -3.90
N VAL A 103 -10.05 -1.84 -2.86
CA VAL A 103 -9.71 -0.42 -2.65
C VAL A 103 -8.21 -0.23 -2.46
N LYS A 104 -7.54 -1.12 -1.71
CA LYS A 104 -6.08 -1.09 -1.54
C LYS A 104 -5.32 -1.28 -2.86
N LEU A 105 -5.87 -2.08 -3.78
CA LEU A 105 -5.36 -2.25 -5.14
C LEU A 105 -5.70 -1.08 -6.09
N GLY A 106 -6.37 -0.03 -5.59
CA GLY A 106 -6.73 1.16 -6.36
C GLY A 106 -8.13 1.16 -6.95
N ALA A 107 -8.98 0.18 -6.60
CA ALA A 107 -10.39 0.24 -6.99
C ALA A 107 -11.11 1.40 -6.29
N LYS A 108 -12.11 1.98 -6.98
CA LYS A 108 -12.95 3.02 -6.40
C LYS A 108 -13.85 2.40 -5.30
N PRO A 109 -13.90 2.98 -4.08
CA PRO A 109 -14.75 2.45 -3.01
C PRO A 109 -16.23 2.51 -3.38
N PRO A 110 -17.07 1.60 -2.84
CA PRO A 110 -18.49 1.58 -3.11
C PRO A 110 -19.16 2.88 -2.65
N LYS A 111 -20.16 3.33 -3.40
CA LYS A 111 -20.92 4.53 -3.05
C LYS A 111 -21.73 4.27 -1.77
N LYS A 112 -21.70 5.24 -0.84
CA LYS A 112 -22.55 5.20 0.36
C LYS A 112 -24.01 5.42 -0.04
N LYS A 113 -24.93 4.84 0.73
CA LYS A 113 -26.37 5.11 0.58
C LYS A 113 -26.65 6.60 0.77
N ALA A 114 -27.58 7.13 -0.01
CA ALA A 114 -28.05 8.51 0.18
C ALA A 114 -28.75 8.62 1.54
N LYS A 115 -28.45 9.70 2.27
CA LYS A 115 -29.04 10.03 3.58
C LYS A 115 -29.42 11.50 3.61
N ASN A 116 -30.37 11.88 4.47
CA ASN A 116 -30.69 13.28 4.69
C ASN A 116 -29.47 14.04 5.23
N TYR A 117 -29.24 15.27 4.75
CA TYR A 117 -28.09 16.07 5.15
C TYR A 117 -28.05 16.34 6.66
N LYS A 118 -29.20 16.61 7.29
CA LYS A 118 -29.29 16.89 8.73
C LYS A 118 -28.82 15.69 9.56
N GLU A 119 -29.26 14.49 9.18
CA GLU A 119 -28.86 13.24 9.83
C GLU A 119 -27.37 12.94 9.63
N LEU A 120 -26.88 13.11 8.39
CA LEU A 120 -25.46 12.90 8.07
C LEU A 120 -24.54 13.84 8.87
N LYS A 121 -24.96 15.09 9.07
CA LYS A 121 -24.21 16.08 9.87
C LYS A 121 -24.12 15.65 11.33
N LEU A 122 -25.24 15.21 11.91
CA LEU A 122 -25.28 14.72 13.29
C LEU A 122 -24.44 13.45 13.49
N GLU A 123 -24.52 12.48 12.56
CA GLU A 123 -23.66 11.28 12.59
C GLU A 123 -22.18 11.64 12.60
N ARG A 124 -21.75 12.58 11.74
CA ARG A 124 -20.36 13.04 11.68
C ARG A 124 -19.91 13.76 12.95
N GLN A 125 -20.75 14.57 13.56
CA GLN A 125 -20.45 15.25 14.83
C GLN A 125 -20.24 14.22 15.94
N LYS A 126 -21.18 13.28 16.11
CA LYS A 126 -21.07 12.20 17.10
C LYS A 126 -19.82 11.34 16.91
N LEU A 127 -19.46 11.02 15.66
CA LEU A 127 -18.23 10.27 15.38
C LEU A 127 -16.97 11.05 15.76
N LYS A 128 -16.92 12.36 15.49
CA LYS A 128 -15.79 13.21 15.90
C LYS A 128 -15.65 13.29 17.41
N GLU A 129 -16.76 13.49 18.12
CA GLU A 129 -16.77 13.54 19.59
C GLU A 129 -16.31 12.22 20.21
N ARG A 130 -16.75 11.07 19.66
CA ARG A 130 -16.28 9.75 20.11
C ARG A 130 -14.78 9.57 19.87
N ALA A 131 -14.29 9.94 18.69
CA ALA A 131 -12.86 9.86 18.37
C ALA A 131 -12.01 10.73 19.32
N GLN A 132 -12.46 11.96 19.62
CA GLN A 132 -11.78 12.83 20.59
C GLN A 132 -11.79 12.25 22.00
N LYS A 133 -12.90 11.65 22.43
CA LYS A 133 -12.98 10.97 23.73
C LYS A 133 -12.06 9.75 23.81
N GLU A 134 -12.02 8.93 22.76
CA GLU A 134 -11.12 7.78 22.68
C GLU A 134 -9.63 8.21 22.69
N GLU A 135 -9.29 9.27 21.98
CA GLU A 135 -7.94 9.84 21.96
C GLU A 135 -7.56 10.35 23.35
N HIS A 136 -8.42 11.13 24.00
CA HIS A 136 -8.19 11.64 25.36
C HIS A 136 -8.02 10.50 26.38
N MET A 137 -8.87 9.46 26.31
CA MET A 137 -8.73 8.27 27.18
C MET A 137 -7.43 7.50 26.91
N SER A 138 -7.02 7.40 25.64
CA SER A 138 -5.76 6.77 25.26
C SER A 138 -4.55 7.55 25.76
N GLU A 139 -4.60 8.89 25.74
CA GLU A 139 -3.54 9.76 26.26
C GLU A 139 -3.37 9.64 27.78
N LEU A 140 -4.47 9.57 28.53
CA LEU A 140 -4.45 9.30 29.96
C LEU A 140 -3.73 7.97 30.30
N GLY A 141 -3.96 6.91 29.51
CA GLY A 141 -3.28 5.61 29.68
C GLY A 141 -1.79 5.63 29.30
N LYS A 142 -1.40 6.41 28.29
CA LYS A 142 0.01 6.54 27.85
C LYS A 142 0.92 7.20 28.88
N ASN A 143 0.36 8.05 29.75
CA ASN A 143 1.12 8.75 30.78
C ASN A 143 1.39 7.89 32.03
N VAL A 144 0.58 6.86 32.28
CA VAL A 144 0.80 5.87 33.36
C VAL A 144 1.93 4.90 33.01
N ALA A 145 2.00 4.42 31.76
CA ALA A 145 3.08 3.52 31.30
C ALA A 145 4.46 4.21 31.18
N LYS A 146 4.50 5.55 31.17
CA LYS A 146 5.73 6.36 31.18
C LYS A 146 6.15 6.77 32.59
N GLN A 147 5.70 6.08 33.64
CA GLN A 147 6.35 6.18 34.95
C GLN A 147 7.80 5.71 34.81
N ARG A 148 8.65 6.73 34.66
CA ARG A 148 10.10 6.77 34.56
C ARG A 148 10.78 5.50 35.06
N PHE A 149 11.24 4.66 34.14
CA PHE A 149 12.44 3.87 34.41
C PHE A 149 13.55 4.87 34.71
N VAL A 150 13.82 5.13 35.99
CA VAL A 150 15.01 5.86 36.41
C VAL A 150 16.18 5.04 35.90
N LYS A 151 16.77 5.47 34.77
CA LYS A 151 17.95 4.83 34.20
C LYS A 151 19.04 4.97 35.26
N LYS A 152 19.32 3.90 35.99
CA LYS A 152 20.53 3.84 36.83
C LYS A 152 21.71 4.12 35.91
N PRO A 153 22.55 5.13 36.19
CA PRO A 153 23.73 5.39 35.38
C PRO A 153 24.58 4.12 35.38
N ARG A 154 24.86 3.56 34.20
CA ARG A 154 25.82 2.46 34.06
C ARG A 154 27.19 3.01 34.44
N ARG A 155 27.61 2.82 35.68
CA ARG A 155 29.00 3.02 36.06
C ARG A 155 29.82 1.96 35.32
N ARG A 156 30.85 2.42 34.60
CA ARG A 156 31.84 1.57 33.93
C ARG A 156 32.80 1.04 34.98
N ASP A 157 32.27 0.25 35.90
CA ASP A 157 33.02 -0.25 37.02
C ASP A 157 32.95 -1.77 36.91
N GLY A 158 34.06 -2.38 36.51
CA GLY A 158 34.17 -3.83 36.40
C GLY A 158 33.81 -4.53 37.71
N LEU A 159 33.59 -5.85 37.62
CA LEU A 159 33.21 -6.77 38.70
C LEU A 159 34.06 -6.64 40.00
N LEU A 160 35.19 -5.93 39.95
CA LEU A 160 36.07 -5.64 41.07
C LEU A 160 35.48 -4.65 42.09
N ASN A 161 34.55 -3.77 41.71
CA ASN A 161 33.98 -2.81 42.67
C ASN A 161 32.89 -3.41 43.59
N SER A 162 32.32 -4.57 43.23
CA SER A 162 31.39 -5.31 44.11
C SER A 162 32.09 -6.07 45.24
N TYR A 163 33.38 -6.36 45.07
CA TYR A 163 34.21 -7.01 46.09
C TYR A 163 35.27 -5.99 46.52
N GLY A 164 34.94 -5.16 47.52
CA GLY A 164 35.70 -3.96 47.91
C GLY A 164 37.23 -4.05 47.77
N VAL A 165 37.83 -2.98 47.26
CA VAL A 165 39.28 -2.88 47.02
C VAL A 165 40.04 -3.01 48.35
N VAL A 166 40.79 -4.10 48.50
CA VAL A 166 41.71 -4.29 49.63
C VAL A 166 42.99 -3.51 49.35
N THR A 167 43.14 -2.33 49.97
CA THR A 167 44.41 -1.60 49.93
C THR A 167 45.41 -2.26 50.88
N LYS A 168 46.48 -2.84 50.35
CA LYS A 168 47.61 -3.31 51.18
C LYS A 168 48.32 -2.09 51.76
N THR A 169 48.35 -1.95 53.07
CA THR A 169 49.20 -0.96 53.75
C THR A 169 50.67 -1.31 53.51
N PRO A 170 51.52 -0.41 52.99
CA PRO A 170 52.94 -0.70 52.86
C PRO A 170 53.56 -0.85 54.24
N ALA A 171 54.26 -1.97 54.48
CA ALA A 171 54.99 -2.19 55.72
C ALA A 171 56.14 -1.18 55.84
N THR A 172 56.16 -0.42 56.93
CA THR A 172 57.28 0.48 57.26
C THR A 172 58.49 -0.36 57.62
N ILE A 173 59.50 -0.39 56.74
CA ILE A 173 60.81 -0.98 57.04
C ILE A 173 61.54 0.03 57.94
N THR A 174 61.51 -0.18 59.26
CA THR A 174 62.33 0.61 60.19
C THR A 174 63.77 0.10 60.15
N ASN A 175 64.64 0.82 59.44
CA ASN A 175 66.08 0.58 59.48
C ASN A 175 66.65 1.13 60.79
N ASN A 176 66.87 0.26 61.77
CA ASN A 176 67.58 0.59 63.01
C ASN A 176 69.07 0.82 62.69
N LYS A 177 69.46 2.09 62.55
CA LYS A 177 70.85 2.49 62.39
C LYS A 177 71.55 2.39 63.74
N ARG A 178 72.36 1.35 63.94
CA ARG A 178 73.34 1.28 65.03
C ARG A 178 74.43 2.32 64.76
N HIS A 179 74.57 3.31 65.63
CA HIS A 179 75.80 4.09 65.73
C HIS A 179 76.72 3.40 66.74
N ILE A 180 78.01 3.45 66.39
CA ILE A 180 79.20 2.81 66.98
C ILE A 180 79.29 2.99 68.48
#